data_AF-W4FB67-F1
#
_entry.id   AF-W4FB67-F1
#
_cell.length_a   1.000
_cell.length_b   1.000
_cell.length_c   1.000
_cell.angle_alpha   90.00
_cell.angle_beta   90.00
_cell.angle_gamma   90.00
#
_symmetry.space_group_name_H-M   'P 1'
#
loop_
_entity.id
_entity.type
_entity.pdbx_description
1 polymer ?
#
loop_
_entity_poly.entity_id
_entity_poly.type
_entity_poly.pdbx_seq_one_letter_code
_entity_poly.pdbx_strand_id
1 'polypeptide(L)'
;MLNQLAWIAAFAATATISAPTTDPPLPTSGEKLFDAWKPFSTPLVIPEVIDMRKGGSLDMNIGETRHAWGSGAPTAATYGYGKVGGNITTPGPTILVKKGVPITVTWYNAIKSAKHLLDMNVETTLTIRESSCYPHCGVPVITHVHGLETPAQYDGLPHFSIYRNQSYTARYNNTQSGSTKMYHDHAIGLGRLN
;
A
#
# COMPACT_ATOMS: atom_id res chain seq x y z
N MET A 1 -39.98 -28.89 -63.41
CA MET A 1 -38.84 -29.04 -62.48
C MET A 1 -38.65 -27.75 -61.72
N LEU A 2 -38.92 -27.73 -60.41
CA LEU A 2 -38.24 -26.94 -59.38
C LEU A 2 -39.01 -27.14 -58.06
N ASN A 3 -38.45 -27.98 -57.18
CA ASN A 3 -38.93 -28.25 -55.83
C ASN A 3 -38.78 -27.00 -54.97
N GLN A 4 -39.86 -26.52 -54.34
CA GLN A 4 -39.74 -25.59 -53.21
C GLN A 4 -39.78 -26.39 -51.90
N LEU A 5 -38.61 -26.51 -51.27
CA LEU A 5 -38.44 -27.02 -49.92
C LEU A 5 -38.75 -25.89 -48.93
N ALA A 6 -39.88 -25.96 -48.25
CA ALA A 6 -40.17 -25.11 -47.10
C ALA A 6 -39.41 -25.65 -45.88
N TRP A 7 -38.39 -24.91 -45.43
CA TRP A 7 -37.72 -25.17 -44.16
C TRP A 7 -38.48 -24.45 -43.04
N ILE A 8 -39.11 -25.21 -42.15
CA ILE A 8 -39.63 -24.69 -40.88
C ILE A 8 -38.45 -24.60 -39.90
N ALA A 9 -37.98 -23.38 -39.62
CA ALA A 9 -37.03 -23.15 -38.55
C ALA A 9 -37.75 -23.25 -37.20
N ALA A 10 -37.52 -24.33 -36.45
CA ALA A 10 -37.94 -24.42 -35.06
C ALA A 10 -37.00 -23.57 -34.19
N PHE A 11 -37.47 -22.41 -33.73
CA PHE A 11 -36.79 -21.66 -32.68
C PHE A 11 -37.04 -22.36 -31.34
N ALA A 12 -36.04 -23.10 -30.85
CA ALA A 12 -36.02 -23.54 -29.46
C ALA A 12 -35.64 -22.34 -28.58
N ALA A 13 -36.63 -21.74 -27.92
CA ALA A 13 -36.38 -20.77 -26.86
C ALA A 13 -35.79 -21.52 -25.65
N THR A 14 -34.48 -21.48 -25.48
CA THR A 14 -33.84 -21.90 -24.23
C THR A 14 -34.14 -20.85 -23.17
N ALA A 15 -35.13 -21.11 -22.33
CA ALA A 15 -35.35 -20.33 -21.12
C ALA A 15 -34.16 -20.53 -20.19
N THR A 16 -33.34 -19.49 -20.03
CA THR A 16 -32.30 -19.45 -19.00
C THR A 16 -32.98 -19.33 -17.64
N ILE A 17 -33.03 -20.43 -16.90
CA ILE A 17 -33.45 -20.41 -15.50
C ILE A 17 -32.30 -19.76 -14.72
N SER A 18 -32.40 -18.46 -14.49
CA SER A 18 -31.57 -17.76 -13.51
C SER A 18 -32.03 -18.23 -12.13
N ALA A 19 -31.24 -19.07 -11.46
CA ALA A 19 -31.49 -19.42 -10.07
C ALA A 19 -31.53 -18.13 -9.24
N PRO A 20 -32.48 -17.98 -8.30
CA PRO A 20 -32.53 -16.81 -7.44
C PRO A 20 -31.26 -16.80 -6.59
N THR A 21 -30.40 -15.81 -6.81
CA THR A 21 -29.26 -15.56 -5.93
C THR A 21 -29.82 -15.00 -4.63
N THR A 22 -29.71 -15.75 -3.54
CA THR A 22 -30.01 -15.22 -2.22
C THR A 22 -29.06 -14.06 -1.93
N ASP A 23 -29.60 -12.96 -1.41
CA ASP A 23 -28.78 -11.84 -0.97
C ASP A 23 -27.72 -12.34 0.03
N PRO A 24 -26.52 -11.74 0.01
CA PRO A 24 -25.48 -12.09 0.96
C PRO A 24 -25.99 -11.86 2.39
N PRO A 25 -25.54 -12.68 3.36
CA PRO A 25 -25.90 -12.49 4.76
C PRO A 25 -25.49 -11.10 5.23
N LEU A 26 -26.31 -10.53 6.11
CA LEU A 26 -26.00 -9.24 6.74
C LEU A 26 -24.68 -9.33 7.51
N PRO A 27 -23.82 -8.29 7.48
CA PRO A 27 -22.62 -8.25 8.29
C PRO A 27 -22.99 -8.39 9.78
N THR A 28 -22.40 -9.37 10.47
CA THR A 28 -22.68 -9.67 11.88
C THR A 28 -21.54 -9.27 12.83
N SER A 29 -20.67 -8.34 12.45
CA SER A 29 -19.50 -8.02 13.29
C SER A 29 -19.95 -7.33 14.59
N GLY A 30 -20.05 -8.12 15.66
CA GLY A 30 -20.15 -7.66 17.05
C GLY A 30 -18.77 -7.34 17.64
N GLU A 31 -17.82 -6.91 16.79
CA GLU A 31 -16.47 -6.58 17.23
C GLU A 31 -16.53 -5.46 18.25
N LYS A 32 -15.81 -5.63 19.37
CA LYS A 32 -15.71 -4.61 20.41
C LYS A 32 -15.13 -3.34 19.81
N LEU A 33 -16.00 -2.38 19.52
CA LEU A 33 -15.62 -0.98 19.53
C LEU A 33 -15.01 -0.73 20.91
N PHE A 34 -13.84 -0.09 20.98
CA PHE A 34 -13.28 0.31 22.25
C PHE A 34 -14.38 1.02 23.06
N ASP A 35 -14.74 0.49 24.24
CA ASP A 35 -15.86 1.03 25.04
C ASP A 35 -15.62 2.51 25.43
N ALA A 36 -14.36 2.95 25.39
CA ALA A 36 -13.92 4.31 25.63
C ALA A 36 -13.85 5.20 24.37
N TRP A 37 -14.01 4.64 23.17
CA TRP A 37 -13.90 5.38 21.92
C TRP A 37 -15.16 6.18 21.62
N LYS A 38 -14.98 7.47 21.32
CA LYS A 38 -16.07 8.39 21.02
C LYS A 38 -16.01 8.83 19.55
N PRO A 39 -16.97 8.43 18.71
CA PRO A 39 -16.94 8.83 17.31
C PRO A 39 -16.95 10.36 17.16
N PHE A 40 -16.25 10.87 16.16
CA PHE A 40 -16.23 12.29 15.76
C PHE A 40 -15.74 13.29 16.83
N SER A 41 -14.98 12.85 17.83
CA SER A 41 -14.49 13.74 18.92
C SER A 41 -13.02 14.14 18.81
N THR A 42 -12.34 13.81 17.71
CA THR A 42 -10.95 14.22 17.45
C THR A 42 -10.87 14.80 16.03
N PRO A 43 -10.23 15.97 15.83
CA PRO A 43 -10.11 16.56 14.51
C PRO A 43 -9.30 15.67 13.57
N LEU A 44 -9.63 15.70 12.28
CA LEU A 44 -8.87 15.01 11.25
C LEU A 44 -7.47 15.61 11.13
N VAL A 45 -6.45 14.76 11.23
CA VAL A 45 -5.06 15.15 10.98
C VAL A 45 -4.78 15.11 9.48
N ILE A 46 -4.28 16.22 8.95
CA ILE A 46 -3.80 16.31 7.56
C ILE A 46 -2.28 16.13 7.57
N PRO A 47 -1.72 15.14 6.83
CA PRO A 47 -0.28 14.96 6.75
C PRO A 47 0.45 16.19 6.23
N GLU A 48 1.70 16.37 6.66
CA GLU A 48 2.61 17.39 6.12
C GLU A 48 2.70 17.27 4.59
N VAL A 49 2.74 18.42 3.89
CA VAL A 49 2.95 18.46 2.44
C VAL A 49 4.39 18.83 2.13
N ILE A 50 5.10 17.93 1.46
CA ILE A 50 6.42 18.18 0.88
C ILE A 50 6.23 18.64 -0.56
N ASP A 51 6.48 19.92 -0.83
CA ASP A 51 6.32 20.50 -2.17
C ASP A 51 7.54 20.22 -3.05
N MET A 52 7.39 19.25 -3.95
CA MET A 52 8.38 18.84 -4.94
C MET A 52 8.01 19.30 -6.37
N ARG A 53 7.10 20.28 -6.53
CA ARG A 53 6.70 20.77 -7.86
C ARG A 53 7.81 21.43 -8.67
N LYS A 54 8.93 21.78 -8.02
CA LYS A 54 10.15 22.30 -8.64
C LYS A 54 11.15 21.21 -9.05
N GLY A 55 10.85 19.94 -8.77
CA GLY A 55 11.74 18.81 -9.03
C GLY A 55 12.83 18.68 -7.96
N GLY A 56 13.84 17.86 -8.24
CA GLY A 56 15.00 17.66 -7.38
C GLY A 56 14.98 16.34 -6.63
N SER A 57 15.78 16.26 -5.56
CA SER A 57 15.95 15.05 -4.75
C SER A 57 15.25 15.17 -3.41
N LEU A 58 14.69 14.06 -2.93
CA LEU A 58 14.03 13.93 -1.65
C LEU A 58 14.52 12.68 -0.93
N ASP A 59 14.98 12.84 0.30
CA ASP A 59 15.39 11.73 1.15
C ASP A 59 14.30 11.42 2.17
N MET A 60 13.88 10.16 2.24
CA MET A 60 12.78 9.66 3.05
C MET A 60 13.24 8.50 3.95
N ASN A 61 12.93 8.56 5.25
CA ASN A 61 13.09 7.45 6.18
C ASN A 61 11.81 6.61 6.26
N ILE A 62 11.99 5.30 6.33
CA ILE A 62 11.01 4.31 6.77
C ILE A 62 11.46 3.86 8.16
N GLY A 63 10.61 3.96 9.18
CA GLY A 63 11.06 3.67 10.54
C GLY A 63 9.95 3.53 11.56
N GLU A 64 10.33 3.24 12.80
CA GLU A 64 9.41 3.14 13.92
C GLU A 64 8.90 4.50 14.38
N THR A 65 7.61 4.57 14.72
CA THR A 65 6.97 5.74 15.32
C THR A 65 5.85 5.31 16.28
N ARG A 66 5.20 6.27 16.92
CA ARG A 66 3.99 6.05 17.70
C ARG A 66 2.85 6.89 17.14
N HIS A 67 1.69 6.28 16.95
CA HIS A 67 0.50 6.96 16.45
C HIS A 67 -0.58 7.06 17.54
N ALA A 68 -1.07 8.28 17.77
CA ALA A 68 -2.19 8.54 18.65
C ALA A 68 -3.49 8.59 17.83
N TRP A 69 -4.29 7.53 17.91
CA TRP A 69 -5.55 7.40 17.16
C TRP A 69 -6.65 8.38 17.59
N GLY A 70 -6.45 9.04 18.74
CA GLY A 70 -7.41 9.98 19.30
C GLY A 70 -8.60 9.30 19.96
N SER A 71 -9.52 10.12 20.47
CA SER A 71 -10.79 9.68 21.03
C SER A 71 -10.71 8.47 21.97
N GLY A 72 -9.82 8.50 22.96
CA GLY A 72 -9.71 7.43 23.96
C GLY A 72 -9.09 6.11 23.47
N ALA A 73 -8.77 5.98 22.18
CA ALA A 73 -8.01 4.84 21.69
C ALA A 73 -6.53 4.92 22.13
N PRO A 74 -5.91 3.80 22.54
CA PRO A 74 -4.55 3.80 23.07
C PRO A 74 -3.54 4.11 21.96
N THR A 75 -2.54 4.95 22.25
CA THR A 75 -1.41 5.17 21.34
C THR A 75 -0.68 3.85 21.05
N ALA A 76 -0.49 3.54 19.77
CA ALA A 76 0.17 2.32 19.33
C ALA A 76 1.55 2.60 18.72
N ALA A 77 2.46 1.63 18.81
CA ALA A 77 3.68 1.64 18.00
C ALA A 77 3.32 1.24 16.56
N THR A 78 3.92 1.91 15.58
CA THR A 78 3.68 1.69 14.15
C THR A 78 4.98 1.87 13.37
N TYR A 79 4.99 1.41 12.12
CA TYR A 79 5.93 1.95 11.14
C TYR A 79 5.33 3.17 10.45
N GLY A 80 6.17 3.94 9.79
CA GLY A 80 5.76 5.12 9.05
C GLY A 80 6.85 5.63 8.13
N TYR A 81 6.52 6.73 7.45
CA TYR A 81 7.43 7.43 6.55
C TYR A 81 7.64 8.86 7.04
N GLY A 82 8.82 9.41 6.78
CA GLY A 82 9.12 10.80 7.08
C GLY A 82 10.30 11.32 6.27
N LYS A 83 10.31 12.61 5.95
CA LYS A 83 11.48 13.24 5.33
C LYS A 83 12.69 13.10 6.25
N VAL A 84 13.88 12.85 5.71
CA VAL A 84 15.12 12.86 6.52
C VAL A 84 15.27 14.22 7.22
N GLY A 85 15.49 14.18 8.53
CA GLY A 85 15.51 15.34 9.42
C GLY A 85 14.14 15.80 9.96
N GLY A 86 13.05 15.17 9.52
CA GLY A 86 11.69 15.41 10.01
C GLY A 86 11.13 14.25 10.84
N ASN A 87 9.82 14.35 11.16
CA ASN A 87 9.12 13.31 11.93
C ASN A 87 8.71 12.14 11.03
N ILE A 88 8.87 10.92 11.54
CA ILE A 88 8.28 9.73 10.93
C ILE A 88 6.84 9.62 11.42
N THR A 89 5.90 9.57 10.47
CA THR A 89 4.46 9.57 10.75
C THR A 89 3.76 8.45 9.99
N THR A 90 2.60 8.05 10.51
CA THR A 90 1.65 7.20 9.80
C THR A 90 0.28 7.89 9.85
N PRO A 91 -0.37 8.18 8.70
CA PRO A 91 0.19 8.14 7.35
C PRO A 91 1.44 9.01 7.22
N GLY A 92 2.31 8.68 6.26
CA GLY A 92 3.47 9.50 5.92
C GLY A 92 3.10 10.84 5.26
N PRO A 93 4.08 11.73 5.03
CA PRO A 93 3.82 13.03 4.40
C PRO A 93 3.31 12.89 2.96
N THR A 94 2.49 13.86 2.55
CA THR A 94 2.04 13.99 1.16
C THR A 94 3.15 14.60 0.32
N ILE A 95 3.57 13.92 -0.75
CA ILE A 95 4.55 14.46 -1.71
C ILE A 95 3.79 15.11 -2.86
N LEU A 96 3.82 16.44 -2.94
CA LEU A 96 3.16 17.20 -3.99
C LEU A 96 4.11 17.38 -5.19
N VAL A 97 3.76 16.80 -6.32
CA VAL A 97 4.56 16.84 -7.56
C VAL A 97 3.85 17.57 -8.70
N LYS A 98 4.58 17.89 -9.77
CA LYS A 98 4.04 18.51 -10.98
C LYS A 98 4.28 17.60 -12.19
N LYS A 99 3.28 17.48 -13.06
CA LYS A 99 3.41 16.75 -14.34
C LYS A 99 4.60 17.28 -15.14
N GLY A 100 5.41 16.35 -15.66
CA GLY A 100 6.60 16.65 -16.47
C GLY A 100 7.80 17.16 -15.67
N VAL A 101 7.70 17.25 -14.34
CA VAL A 101 8.81 17.64 -13.47
C VAL A 101 9.33 16.40 -12.74
N PRO A 102 10.52 15.87 -13.10
CA PRO A 102 11.04 14.67 -12.48
C PRO A 102 11.51 14.93 -11.05
N ILE A 103 11.36 13.91 -10.20
CA ILE A 103 11.93 13.88 -8.85
C ILE A 103 12.73 12.59 -8.67
N THR A 104 13.73 12.64 -7.80
CA THR A 104 14.44 11.46 -7.31
C THR A 104 14.13 11.30 -5.83
N VAL A 105 13.70 10.13 -5.41
CA VAL A 105 13.45 9.83 -4.00
C VAL A 105 14.38 8.73 -3.54
N THR A 106 15.12 8.96 -2.46
CA THR A 106 15.89 7.91 -1.78
C THR A 106 15.14 7.48 -0.53
N TRP A 107 14.74 6.21 -0.50
CA TRP A 107 14.05 5.57 0.60
C TRP A 107 15.06 4.84 1.48
N TYR A 108 15.22 5.28 2.72
CA TYR A 108 16.13 4.69 3.70
C TYR A 108 15.35 3.79 4.65
N ASN A 109 15.81 2.56 4.84
CA ASN A 109 15.29 1.69 5.90
C ASN A 109 16.00 2.04 7.21
N ALA A 110 15.31 2.82 8.04
CA ALA A 110 15.77 3.28 9.36
C ALA A 110 15.14 2.47 10.51
N ILE A 111 14.49 1.33 10.24
CA ILE A 111 13.90 0.46 11.27
C ILE A 111 15.03 -0.15 12.11
N LYS A 112 15.08 0.21 13.40
CA LYS A 112 16.13 -0.19 14.34
C LYS A 112 15.91 -1.57 14.94
N SER A 113 14.70 -2.08 14.91
CA SER A 113 14.33 -3.38 15.47
C SER A 113 14.68 -4.51 14.51
N ALA A 114 15.24 -5.62 15.04
CA ALA A 114 15.57 -6.78 14.20
C ALA A 114 14.31 -7.55 13.80
N LYS A 115 13.36 -7.63 14.74
CA LYS A 115 12.05 -8.24 14.55
C LYS A 115 11.00 -7.19 14.21
N HIS A 116 9.99 -7.61 13.46
CA HIS A 116 8.82 -6.83 13.11
C HIS A 116 8.00 -6.49 14.37
N LEU A 117 7.30 -5.35 14.38
CA LEU A 117 6.39 -4.98 15.49
C LEU A 117 5.32 -6.04 15.75
N LEU A 118 4.95 -6.75 14.69
CA LEU A 118 4.00 -7.87 14.65
C LEU A 118 4.70 -9.22 14.42
N ASP A 119 5.91 -9.43 14.95
CA ASP A 119 6.74 -10.63 14.73
C ASP A 119 5.96 -11.95 14.96
N MET A 120 5.11 -12.00 15.98
CA MET A 120 4.30 -13.18 16.29
C MET A 120 3.26 -13.52 15.20
N ASN A 121 2.96 -12.58 14.30
CA ASN A 121 2.04 -12.76 13.17
C ASN A 121 2.76 -12.90 11.83
N VAL A 122 4.10 -12.94 11.83
CA VAL A 122 4.88 -13.22 10.63
C VAL A 122 4.70 -14.69 10.26
N GLU A 123 4.32 -14.92 9.01
CA GLU A 123 4.23 -16.27 8.46
C GLU A 123 5.57 -16.56 7.79
N THR A 124 6.43 -17.28 8.51
CA THR A 124 7.83 -17.48 8.11
C THR A 124 7.99 -18.33 6.86
N THR A 125 6.97 -19.13 6.49
CA THR A 125 6.99 -19.85 5.21
C THR A 125 6.87 -18.91 4.01
N LEU A 126 6.38 -17.68 4.21
CA LEU A 126 6.29 -16.64 3.17
C LEU A 126 7.51 -15.71 3.15
N THR A 127 8.37 -15.73 4.18
CA THR A 127 9.61 -14.94 4.19
C THR A 127 10.67 -15.64 3.35
N ILE A 128 10.54 -15.54 2.03
CA ILE A 128 11.40 -16.17 1.03
C ILE A 128 12.17 -15.11 0.23
N ARG A 129 13.16 -15.57 -0.55
CA ARG A 129 13.97 -14.74 -1.47
C ARG A 129 14.57 -13.53 -0.76
N GLU A 130 14.20 -12.31 -1.15
CA GLU A 130 14.77 -11.07 -0.62
C GLU A 130 14.41 -10.83 0.86
N SER A 131 13.34 -11.47 1.35
CA SER A 131 12.96 -11.44 2.77
C SER A 131 13.51 -12.61 3.60
N SER A 132 14.25 -13.55 2.99
CA SER A 132 14.70 -14.78 3.66
C SER A 132 15.69 -14.59 4.80
N CYS A 133 16.33 -13.41 4.91
CA CYS A 133 17.20 -13.10 6.03
C CYS A 133 16.44 -12.54 7.24
N TYR A 134 15.14 -12.27 7.13
CA TYR A 134 14.31 -11.91 8.29
C TYR A 134 14.28 -13.07 9.31
N PRO A 135 14.41 -12.81 10.63
CA PRO A 135 14.61 -11.52 11.28
C PRO A 135 16.09 -11.13 11.49
N HIS A 136 17.05 -11.97 11.07
CA HIS A 136 18.48 -11.79 11.33
C HIS A 136 19.05 -10.51 10.69
N CYS A 137 18.61 -10.15 9.48
CA CYS A 137 19.01 -8.91 8.81
C CYS A 137 18.13 -7.70 9.16
N GLY A 138 17.11 -7.87 10.01
CA GLY A 138 16.09 -6.84 10.26
C GLY A 138 14.84 -6.99 9.39
N VAL A 139 13.93 -6.01 9.51
CA VAL A 139 12.69 -5.95 8.72
C VAL A 139 13.01 -5.45 7.30
N PRO A 140 12.80 -6.25 6.25
CA PRO A 140 12.96 -5.79 4.87
C PRO A 140 11.78 -4.91 4.47
N VAL A 141 12.06 -3.86 3.70
CA VAL A 141 11.05 -2.94 3.16
C VAL A 141 11.38 -2.59 1.71
N ILE A 142 10.38 -2.20 0.92
CA ILE A 142 10.55 -1.58 -0.40
C ILE A 142 9.34 -0.72 -0.70
N THR A 143 9.55 0.52 -1.16
CA THR A 143 8.44 1.43 -1.43
C THR A 143 7.98 1.31 -2.88
N HIS A 144 6.72 0.92 -3.07
CA HIS A 144 6.00 1.01 -4.33
C HIS A 144 5.12 2.26 -4.34
N VAL A 145 5.07 2.98 -5.47
CA VAL A 145 4.16 4.12 -5.65
C VAL A 145 3.01 3.69 -6.54
N HIS A 146 1.93 3.24 -5.91
CA HIS A 146 0.73 2.74 -6.56
C HIS A 146 0.13 3.75 -7.53
N GLY A 147 -0.04 3.29 -8.77
CA GLY A 147 -0.60 4.03 -9.89
C GLY A 147 0.40 4.92 -10.63
N LEU A 148 1.68 4.92 -10.24
CA LEU A 148 2.69 5.74 -10.89
C LEU A 148 3.25 5.03 -12.14
N GLU A 149 3.34 5.76 -13.25
CA GLU A 149 4.02 5.34 -14.48
C GLU A 149 5.53 5.44 -14.24
N THR A 150 6.18 4.30 -14.01
CA THR A 150 7.60 4.24 -13.69
C THR A 150 8.26 2.99 -14.29
N PRO A 151 9.54 3.03 -14.68
CA PRO A 151 10.28 1.84 -15.06
C PRO A 151 10.31 0.79 -13.95
N ALA A 152 10.34 -0.50 -14.30
CA ALA A 152 10.32 -1.61 -13.34
C ALA A 152 11.38 -1.51 -12.22
N GLN A 153 12.58 -1.00 -12.54
CA GLN A 153 13.66 -0.79 -11.57
C GLN A 153 13.36 0.28 -10.51
N TYR A 154 12.34 1.12 -10.73
CA TYR A 154 11.87 2.21 -9.85
C TYR A 154 10.46 1.96 -9.31
N ASP A 155 9.85 0.84 -9.66
CA ASP A 155 8.47 0.49 -9.31
C ASP A 155 8.33 -0.04 -7.89
N GLY A 156 9.44 -0.29 -7.18
CA GLY A 156 9.38 -0.92 -5.86
C GLY A 156 9.04 -2.41 -5.92
N LEU A 157 9.51 -3.10 -6.98
CA LEU A 157 9.39 -4.55 -7.06
C LEU A 157 9.98 -5.21 -5.79
N PRO A 158 9.37 -6.28 -5.26
CA PRO A 158 9.85 -6.97 -4.06
C PRO A 158 11.34 -7.40 -4.14
N HIS A 159 11.86 -7.61 -5.34
CA HIS A 159 13.26 -7.95 -5.61
C HIS A 159 14.27 -6.89 -5.13
N PHE A 160 13.83 -5.64 -4.95
CA PHE A 160 14.67 -4.54 -4.49
C PHE A 160 14.52 -4.25 -3.00
N SER A 161 13.97 -5.19 -2.22
CA SER A 161 13.82 -5.03 -0.77
C SER A 161 15.15 -4.71 -0.09
N ILE A 162 15.11 -3.70 0.78
CA ILE A 162 16.24 -3.19 1.54
C ILE A 162 16.07 -3.51 3.02
N TYR A 163 17.16 -3.92 3.66
CA TYR A 163 17.25 -4.13 5.11
C TYR A 163 17.74 -2.88 5.84
N ARG A 164 17.86 -2.97 7.17
CA ARG A 164 18.30 -1.84 8.00
C ARG A 164 19.57 -1.19 7.46
N ASN A 165 19.60 0.14 7.48
CA ASN A 165 20.70 1.00 7.03
C ASN A 165 21.01 0.89 5.53
N GLN A 166 20.18 0.21 4.75
CA GLN A 166 20.23 0.23 3.30
C GLN A 166 19.24 1.27 2.76
N SER A 167 19.39 1.58 1.47
CA SER A 167 18.53 2.55 0.80
C SER A 167 18.23 2.12 -0.63
N TYR A 168 17.11 2.59 -1.14
CA TYR A 168 16.65 2.39 -2.51
C TYR A 168 16.32 3.75 -3.13
N THR A 169 17.00 4.09 -4.22
CA THR A 169 16.78 5.35 -4.93
C THR A 169 15.96 5.11 -6.19
N ALA A 170 14.84 5.82 -6.31
CA ALA A 170 13.93 5.75 -7.44
C ALA A 170 13.79 7.12 -8.11
N ARG A 171 13.73 7.12 -9.45
CA ARG A 171 13.46 8.33 -10.24
C ARG A 171 12.05 8.27 -10.81
N TYR A 172 11.25 9.28 -10.48
CA TYR A 172 9.87 9.41 -10.92
C TYR A 172 9.76 10.54 -11.94
N ASN A 173 9.45 10.19 -13.19
CA ASN A 173 9.40 11.15 -14.29
C ASN A 173 8.12 12.01 -14.28
N ASN A 174 7.06 11.55 -13.61
CA ASN A 174 5.77 12.25 -13.48
C ASN A 174 5.15 12.65 -14.83
N THR A 175 5.26 11.78 -15.85
CA THR A 175 4.81 12.06 -17.24
C THR A 175 3.32 11.81 -17.47
N GLN A 176 2.69 10.96 -16.66
CA GLN A 176 1.27 10.63 -16.76
C GLN A 176 0.34 11.80 -16.39
N SER A 177 -0.97 11.63 -16.61
CA SER A 177 -2.00 12.59 -16.20
C SER A 177 -2.08 12.75 -14.68
N GLY A 178 -2.32 13.99 -14.23
CA GLY A 178 -2.45 14.31 -12.81
C GLY A 178 -3.57 13.51 -12.14
N SER A 179 -3.25 12.87 -11.01
CA SER A 179 -4.19 12.08 -10.21
C SER A 179 -3.53 11.71 -8.88
N THR A 180 -4.31 11.37 -7.85
CA THR A 180 -3.78 10.90 -6.56
C THR A 180 -3.06 9.57 -6.71
N LYS A 181 -1.93 9.43 -6.00
CA LYS A 181 -1.14 8.19 -5.90
C LYS A 181 -0.94 7.89 -4.43
N MET A 182 -0.57 6.65 -4.14
CA MET A 182 -0.24 6.22 -2.79
C MET A 182 1.10 5.49 -2.83
N TYR A 183 2.00 5.82 -1.93
CA TYR A 183 3.19 5.02 -1.72
C TYR A 183 3.00 4.12 -0.50
N HIS A 184 3.44 2.88 -0.59
CA HIS A 184 3.34 1.89 0.48
C HIS A 184 4.44 0.82 0.34
N ASP A 185 4.61 0.02 1.38
CA ASP A 185 5.55 -1.09 1.35
C ASP A 185 5.09 -2.20 0.39
N HIS A 186 6.04 -2.90 -0.22
CA HIS A 186 5.79 -3.98 -1.16
C HIS A 186 6.75 -5.16 -0.96
N ALA A 187 7.31 -5.34 0.24
CA ALA A 187 8.27 -6.40 0.52
C ALA A 187 7.61 -7.79 0.45
N ILE A 188 8.32 -8.76 -0.14
CA ILE A 188 7.83 -10.13 -0.28
C ILE A 188 7.61 -10.77 1.10
N GLY A 189 6.47 -11.44 1.30
CA GLY A 189 6.13 -12.13 2.54
C GLY A 189 5.70 -11.24 3.72
N LEU A 190 6.08 -9.96 3.72
CA LEU A 190 5.85 -9.00 4.81
C LEU A 190 4.96 -7.81 4.45
N GLY A 191 4.63 -7.58 3.17
CA GLY A 191 3.84 -6.41 2.74
C GLY A 191 2.43 -6.29 3.34
N ARG A 192 1.87 -7.37 3.94
CA ARG A 192 0.61 -7.28 4.71
C ARG A 192 0.79 -6.70 6.12
N LEU A 193 2.03 -6.68 6.62
CA LEU A 193 2.39 -6.35 8.00
C LEU A 193 3.12 -5.00 8.09
N ASN A 194 3.98 -4.71 7.10
CA ASN A 194 4.70 -3.44 6.95
C ASN A 194 3.74 -2.27 6.70
#